data_AF-A0A847VYK8-F1
#
_entry.id   AF-A0A847VYK8-F1
#
_cell.length_a   1.000
_cell.length_b   1.000
_cell.length_c   1.000
_cell.angle_alpha   90.00
_cell.angle_beta   90.00
_cell.angle_gamma   90.00
#
_symmetry.space_group_name_H-M   'P 1'
#
loop_
_entity.id
_entity.type
_entity.pdbx_description
1 polymer ?
#
loop_
_entity_poly.entity_id
_entity_poly.type
_entity_poly.pdbx_seq_one_letter_code
_entity_poly.pdbx_strand_id
1 'polypeptide(L)' 'FIQRVLSKITLIGGIFLVLVATLPILIEKTTSVAISLGGTSILIVVGVALEISSTLESYMLMRHHKGFLE' A
#
# COMPACT_ATOMS: atom_id res chain seq x y z
N PHE A 1 -0.51 -0.60 -26.68
CA PHE A 1 -1.82 -0.37 -26.04
C PHE A 1 -1.75 -0.56 -24.52
N ILE A 2 -1.41 -1.76 -24.01
CA ILE A 2 -1.22 -2.06 -22.58
C ILE A 2 -0.29 -1.04 -21.89
N GLN A 3 0.86 -0.73 -22.48
CA GLN A 3 1.81 0.26 -21.95
C GLN A 3 1.20 1.66 -21.71
N ARG A 4 0.30 2.12 -22.59
CA ARG A 4 -0.36 3.43 -22.46
C ARG A 4 -1.38 3.43 -21.33
N VAL A 5 -2.07 2.31 -21.12
CA VAL A 5 -3.04 2.14 -20.02
C VAL A 5 -2.30 2.00 -18.69
N LEU A 6 -1.27 1.15 -18.65
CA LEU A 6 -0.43 0.94 -17.47
C LEU A 6 0.23 2.24 -17.02
N SER A 7 0.79 3.02 -17.95
CA SER A 7 1.39 4.32 -17.65
C SER A 7 0.41 5.31 -17.04
N LYS A 8 -0.86 5.36 -17.49
CA LYS A 8 -1.89 6.21 -16.87
C LYS A 8 -2.23 5.75 -15.45
N ILE A 9 -2.34 4.45 -15.22
CA ILE A 9 -2.65 3.87 -13.91
C ILE A 9 -1.48 4.12 -12.94
N THR A 10 -0.23 3.90 -13.38
CA THR A 10 0.97 4.15 -12.58
C THR A 10 1.16 5.64 -12.27
N LEU A 11 0.82 6.54 -13.22
CA LEU A 11 0.89 7.98 -12.98
C LEU A 11 -0.04 8.41 -11.84
N ILE A 12 -1.27 7.88 -11.82
CA ILE A 12 -2.26 8.13 -10.76
C ILE A 12 -1.80 7.51 -9.43
N GLY A 13 -1.29 6.28 -9.46
CA GLY A 13 -0.74 5.61 -8.27
C GLY A 13 0.47 6.32 -7.68
N GLY A 14 1.35 6.90 -8.51
CA GLY A 14 2.52 7.66 -8.08
C GLY A 14 2.14 8.94 -7.34
N ILE A 15 1.14 9.68 -7.83
CA ILE A 15 0.63 10.88 -7.14
C ILE A 15 0.07 10.52 -5.76
N PHE A 16 -0.66 9.41 -5.67
CA PHE A 16 -1.20 8.92 -4.41
C PHE A 16 -0.10 8.54 -3.41
N LEU A 17 0.95 7.84 -3.86
CA LEU A 17 2.12 7.49 -3.04
C LEU A 17 2.84 8.72 -2.48
N VAL A 18 3.03 9.76 -3.29
CA VAL A 18 3.65 11.02 -2.86
C VAL A 18 2.81 11.71 -1.78
N LEU A 19 1.48 11.73 -1.93
CA LEU A 19 0.56 12.27 -0.92
C LEU A 19 0.67 11.53 0.42
N VAL A 20 0.68 10.19 0.38
CA VAL A 20 0.79 9.36 1.59
C VAL A 20 2.15 9.53 2.26
N ALA A 21 3.24 9.61 1.49
CA ALA A 21 4.58 9.79 2.04
C ALA A 21 4.83 11.19 2.63
N THR A 22 4.14 12.22 2.14
CA THR A 22 4.31 13.61 2.61
C THR A 22 3.50 13.95 3.86
N LEU A 23 2.42 13.21 4.13
CA LEU A 23 1.61 13.33 5.35
C LEU A 23 2.42 13.29 6.67
N PRO A 24 3.27 12.28 6.95
CA PRO A 24 4.02 12.24 8.20
C PRO A 24 5.03 13.39 8.32
N ILE A 25 5.65 13.79 7.21
CA ILE A 25 6.63 14.88 7.17
C ILE A 25 5.97 16.22 7.54
N LEU A 26 4.73 16.47 7.09
CA LEU A 26 3.96 17.67 7.46
C LEU A 26 3.57 17.67 8.95
N ILE A 27 3.20 16.51 9.49
CA ILE A 27 2.78 16.37 10.89
C ILE A 27 3.98 16.55 11.84
N GLU A 28 5.16 15.99 11.51
CA GLU A 28 6.39 16.22 12.28
C GLU A 28 6.76 17.71 12.34
N LYS A 29 6.63 18.43 11.22
CA LYS A 29 6.97 19.87 11.17
C LYS A 29 6.03 20.75 11.99
N THR A 30 4.77 20.36 12.16
CA THR A 30 3.77 21.17 12.87
C THR A 30 3.79 20.92 14.37
N THR A 31 4.03 19.67 14.79
CA THR A 31 3.89 19.28 16.21
C THR A 31 5.18 19.47 17.02
N SER A 32 6.36 19.67 16.41
CA SER A 32 7.66 19.90 17.08
C SER A 32 8.12 18.82 18.08
N VAL A 33 7.32 17.79 18.31
CA VAL A 33 7.69 16.56 19.00
C VAL A 33 8.41 15.68 17.99
N ALA A 34 9.64 15.28 18.31
CA ALA A 34 10.39 14.31 17.52
C ALA A 34 9.69 12.95 17.60
N ILE A 35 8.69 12.73 16.75
CA ILE A 35 8.09 11.41 16.54
C ILE A 35 9.08 10.61 15.70
N SER A 36 10.25 10.31 16.27
CA SER A 36 11.33 9.57 15.60
C SER A 36 10.91 8.17 15.14
N LEU A 37 9.76 7.69 15.65
CA LEU A 37 9.12 6.43 15.29
C LEU A 37 7.82 6.61 14.47
N GLY A 38 7.46 7.82 14.04
CA GLY A 38 6.17 8.10 13.41
C GLY A 38 6.16 7.85 11.90
N GLY A 39 7.06 8.51 11.17
CA GLY A 39 7.11 8.40 9.71
C GLY A 39 7.51 7.02 9.21
N THR A 40 8.51 6.40 9.86
CA THR A 40 8.99 5.06 9.52
C THR A 40 7.97 3.97 9.88
N SER A 41 7.32 4.06 11.04
CA SER A 41 6.28 3.09 11.42
C SER A 41 5.06 3.15 10.50
N ILE A 42 4.64 4.34 10.06
CA ILE A 42 3.52 4.49 9.11
C ILE A 42 3.84 3.81 7.78
N LEU A 43 5.05 4.00 7.23
CA LEU A 43 5.47 3.32 5.99
C LEU A 43 5.50 1.79 6.16
N ILE A 44 5.99 1.31 7.30
CA ILE A 44 6.01 -0.13 7.62
C ILE A 44 4.56 -0.66 7.72
N VAL A 45 3.67 0.04 8.43
CA VAL A 45 2.27 -0.38 8.63
C VAL A 45 1.52 -0.47 7.31
N VAL A 46 1.67 0.52 6.42
CA VAL A 46 1.02 0.49 5.11
C VAL A 46 1.58 -0.66 4.25
N GLY A 47 2.89 -0.87 4.25
CA GLY A 47 3.51 -2.00 3.55
C GLY A 47 3.00 -3.35 4.04
N VAL A 48 2.99 -3.56 5.35
CA VAL A 48 2.50 -4.78 5.99
C VAL A 48 0.99 -4.97 5.75
N ALA A 49 0.18 -3.91 5.77
CA ALA A 49 -1.26 -3.99 5.50
C ALA A 49 -1.54 -4.46 4.07
N LEU A 50 -0.78 -3.97 3.08
CA LEU A 50 -0.89 -4.41 1.69
C LEU A 50 -0.45 -5.87 1.53
N GLU A 51 0.64 -6.27 2.19
CA GLU A 51 1.14 -7.64 2.18
C GLU A 51 0.15 -8.64 2.82
N ILE A 52 -0.42 -8.27 3.97
CA ILE A 52 -1.47 -9.04 4.63
C ILE A 52 -2.69 -9.17 3.71
N SER A 53 -3.08 -8.08 3.04
CA SER A 53 -4.23 -8.09 2.13
C SER A 53 -4.04 -9.06 0.95
N SER A 54 -2.87 -9.03 0.32
CA SER A 54 -2.52 -9.96 -0.77
C SER A 54 -2.44 -11.42 -0.29
N THR A 55 -1.94 -11.62 0.93
CA THR A 55 -1.86 -12.93 1.57
C THR A 55 -3.26 -13.48 1.87
N LEU A 56 -4.15 -12.66 2.43
CA LEU A 56 -5.55 -13.01 2.69
C LEU A 56 -6.28 -13.38 1.40
N GLU A 57 -6.09 -12.61 0.33
CA GLU A 57 -6.66 -12.92 -0.98
C GLU A 57 -6.20 -14.29 -1.48
N SER A 58 -4.91 -14.60 -1.37
CA SER A 58 -4.36 -15.92 -1.76
C SER A 58 -4.97 -17.09 -0.99
N TYR A 59 -5.19 -16.95 0.33
CA TYR A 59 -5.90 -17.96 1.14
C TYR A 59 -7.38 -18.10 0.75
N MET A 60 -8.05 -16.99 0.41
CA MET A 60 -9.44 -17.00 -0.05
C MET A 60 -9.59 -17.61 -1.45
N LEU A 61 -8.61 -17.43 -2.33
CA LEU A 61 -8.52 -18.07 -3.64
C LEU A 61 -8.35 -19.58 -3.51
N MET A 62 -7.51 -20.07 -2.59
CA MET A 62 -7.41 -21.51 -2.29
C MET A 62 -8.74 -22.13 -1.84
N ARG A 63 -9.60 -21.36 -1.15
CA ARG A 63 -10.95 -21.81 -0.75
C ARG A 63 -11.97 -21.74 -1.89
N HIS A 64 -11.77 -20.87 -2.87
CA HIS A 64 -12.62 -20.76 -4.07
C HIS A 64 -12.16 -21.62 -5.24
N HIS A 65 -10.94 -22.18 -5.21
CA HIS A 65 -10.61 -23.40 -5.92
C HIS A 65 -11.36 -24.56 -5.26
N LYS A 66 -12.68 -24.60 -5.48
CA LYS A 66 -13.47 -25.83 -5.39
C LYS A 66 -12.67 -26.92 -6.10
N GLY A 67 -12.58 -28.09 -5.49
CA GLY A 67 -11.92 -29.25 -6.08
C GLY A 67 -12.29 -29.37 -7.56
N PHE A 68 -11.33 -29.09 -8.43
CA PHE A 68 -11.43 -29.36 -9.87
C PHE A 68 -11.07 -30.84 -10.14
N LEU A 69 -11.40 -31.72 -9.19
CA LEU A 69 -11.15 -33.16 -9.25
C LEU A 69 -12.40 -33.92 -8.79
N GLU A 70 -13.55 -33.52 -9.31
CA GLU A 70 -14.65 -34.43 -9.63
C GLU A 70 -14.95 -34.31 -11.13
#